data_AF-A0AA38YZ75-F1
#
_entry.id   AF-A0AA38YZ75-F1
#
_cell.length_a   1.000
_cell.length_b   1.000
_cell.length_c   1.000
_cell.angle_alpha   90.00
_cell.angle_beta   90.00
_cell.angle_gamma   90.00
#
_symmetry.space_group_name_H-M   'P 1'
#
loop_
_entity.id
_entity.type
_entity.pdbx_description
1 polymer ?
#
loop_
_entity_poly.entity_id
_entity_poly.type
_entity_poly.pdbx_seq_one_letter_code
_entity_poly.pdbx_strand_id
1 'polypeptide(L)'
;MITVSRGPPDKLNAIQVGWMVHKDAYGDGATRMFVSWTADNFVNTGCRDLLCPGFVQVDGSVAPGMTFYNLSTVDGPQYDYNFAILKMNATDENWWFMSLGDETRTIGYWPQALFPDMKESFTNIEWGGYLFNYDPNTTTSPQMGSGHFPKEGYGKAAYFRDIQLMRNTAFGFDTLSTEEVSTSTDNADCYRVGDKADLPGWSTSYNFYYGGPGGNNCSP
;
A
#
# COMPACT_ATOMS: atom_id res chain seq x y z
N MET A 1 -1.64 1.61 0.72
CA MET A 1 -1.02 0.55 -0.08
C MET A 1 0.34 1.03 -0.59
N ILE A 2 1.32 0.12 -0.62
CA ILE A 2 2.61 0.26 -1.29
C ILE A 2 2.60 -0.70 -2.48
N THR A 3 2.92 -0.21 -3.68
CA THR A 3 3.05 -1.02 -4.89
C THR A 3 4.47 -0.92 -5.41
N VAL A 4 5.10 -2.05 -5.72
CA VAL A 4 6.31 -2.09 -6.55
C VAL A 4 5.98 -2.82 -7.84
N SER A 5 6.42 -2.28 -8.98
CA SER A 5 6.11 -2.88 -10.28
C SER A 5 7.19 -2.68 -11.34
N ARG A 6 7.16 -3.58 -12.34
CA ARG A 6 8.02 -3.52 -13.53
C ARG A 6 7.39 -4.30 -14.68
N GLY A 7 7.67 -3.86 -15.91
CA GLY A 7 7.19 -4.50 -17.13
C GLY A 7 6.23 -3.59 -17.91
N PRO A 8 5.90 -3.94 -19.16
CA PRO A 8 4.92 -3.24 -19.96
C PRO A 8 3.49 -3.46 -19.41
N PRO A 9 2.50 -2.61 -19.75
CA PRO A 9 1.14 -2.69 -19.19
C PRO A 9 0.44 -4.05 -19.33
N ASP A 10 0.72 -4.80 -20.39
CA ASP A 10 0.14 -6.13 -20.65
C ASP A 10 0.85 -7.27 -19.91
N LYS A 11 2.05 -7.02 -19.37
CA LYS A 11 2.88 -7.96 -18.62
C LYS A 11 3.41 -7.32 -17.33
N LEU A 12 2.57 -6.49 -16.71
CA LEU A 12 2.99 -5.78 -15.53
C LEU A 12 3.14 -6.78 -14.39
N ASN A 13 4.36 -6.89 -13.89
CA ASN A 13 4.65 -7.59 -12.66
C ASN A 13 4.51 -6.61 -11.52
N ALA A 14 3.72 -6.96 -10.51
CA ALA A 14 3.51 -6.10 -9.36
C ALA A 14 3.35 -6.88 -8.06
N ILE A 15 3.81 -6.28 -6.98
CA ILE A 15 3.49 -6.66 -5.60
C ILE A 15 2.82 -5.45 -4.96
N GLN A 16 1.71 -5.71 -4.26
CA GLN A 16 0.97 -4.72 -3.49
C GLN A 16 0.84 -5.19 -2.05
N VAL A 17 1.12 -4.30 -1.10
CA VAL A 17 0.89 -4.54 0.32
C VAL A 17 0.21 -3.35 0.98
N GLY A 18 -0.52 -3.59 2.05
CA GLY A 18 -1.05 -2.52 2.87
C GLY A 18 -2.32 -2.96 3.58
N TRP A 19 -3.34 -2.11 3.52
CA TRP A 19 -4.62 -2.37 4.13
C TRP A 19 -5.77 -2.18 3.13
N MET A 20 -6.85 -2.92 3.33
CA MET A 20 -8.06 -2.82 2.51
C MET A 20 -9.32 -3.05 3.35
N VAL A 21 -10.46 -2.67 2.79
CA VAL A 21 -11.80 -3.06 3.26
C VAL A 21 -12.49 -3.73 2.08
N HIS A 22 -12.92 -4.99 2.23
CA HIS A 22 -13.53 -5.74 1.13
C HIS A 22 -14.63 -6.67 1.65
N LYS A 23 -15.84 -6.12 1.74
CA LYS A 23 -17.01 -6.80 2.31
C LYS A 23 -17.31 -8.13 1.64
N ASP A 24 -17.25 -8.20 0.30
CA ASP A 24 -17.62 -9.43 -0.41
C ASP A 24 -16.62 -10.58 -0.20
N ALA A 25 -15.35 -10.26 0.08
CA ALA A 25 -14.31 -11.27 0.27
C ALA A 25 -14.27 -11.79 1.71
N TYR A 26 -14.61 -10.93 2.68
CA TYR A 26 -14.43 -11.23 4.10
C TYR A 26 -15.74 -11.34 4.89
N GLY A 27 -16.87 -10.93 4.32
CA GLY A 27 -18.17 -10.91 4.98
C GLY A 27 -18.38 -9.77 5.99
N ASP A 28 -17.41 -8.84 6.12
CA ASP A 28 -17.47 -7.72 7.05
C ASP A 28 -16.83 -6.43 6.51
N GLY A 29 -17.03 -5.32 7.23
CA GLY A 29 -16.44 -4.02 6.91
C GLY A 29 -15.10 -3.76 7.59
N ALA A 30 -14.39 -4.79 8.08
CA ALA A 30 -13.18 -4.59 8.85
C ALA A 30 -11.99 -4.17 7.96
N THR A 31 -11.15 -3.28 8.48
CA THR A 31 -9.88 -2.92 7.86
C THR A 31 -8.88 -4.06 8.09
N ARG A 32 -8.40 -4.66 7.00
CA ARG A 32 -7.54 -5.84 7.03
C ARG A 32 -6.22 -5.56 6.35
N MET A 33 -5.14 -6.12 6.89
CA MET A 33 -3.86 -6.19 6.17
C MET A 33 -4.09 -7.05 4.93
N PHE A 34 -3.58 -6.62 3.79
CA PHE A 34 -3.62 -7.44 2.59
C PHE A 34 -2.27 -7.46 1.90
N VAL A 35 -2.09 -8.54 1.15
CA VAL A 35 -1.03 -8.62 0.17
C VAL A 35 -1.60 -9.10 -1.16
N SER A 36 -1.03 -8.64 -2.27
CA SER A 36 -1.45 -9.06 -3.61
C SER A 36 -0.25 -9.07 -4.54
N TRP A 37 -0.29 -9.92 -5.56
CA TRP A 37 0.74 -9.96 -6.59
C TRP A 37 0.16 -10.32 -7.95
N THR A 38 0.89 -10.01 -9.02
CA THR A 38 0.58 -10.41 -10.41
C THR A 38 1.84 -10.48 -11.27
N ALA A 39 1.79 -11.26 -12.35
CA ALA A 39 2.78 -11.27 -13.43
C ALA A 39 2.21 -10.77 -14.79
N ASP A 40 0.92 -10.44 -14.86
CA ASP A 40 0.25 -10.03 -16.10
C ASP A 40 -0.84 -8.98 -15.84
N ASN A 41 -0.54 -7.99 -14.99
CA ASN A 41 -1.46 -6.90 -14.68
C ASN A 41 -2.87 -7.34 -14.19
N PHE A 42 -2.91 -8.37 -13.34
CA PHE A 42 -4.11 -8.93 -12.73
C PHE A 42 -5.13 -9.50 -13.74
N VAL A 43 -4.67 -9.91 -14.92
CA VAL A 43 -5.53 -10.47 -15.97
C VAL A 43 -5.79 -11.96 -15.75
N ASN A 44 -4.73 -12.79 -15.71
CA ASN A 44 -4.86 -14.24 -15.52
C ASN A 44 -4.01 -14.77 -14.37
N THR A 45 -2.96 -14.03 -13.98
CA THR A 45 -2.03 -14.42 -12.92
C THR A 45 -2.20 -13.53 -11.71
N GLY A 46 -1.64 -14.01 -10.60
CA GLY A 46 -1.66 -13.29 -9.36
C GLY A 46 -2.47 -13.98 -8.29
N CYS A 47 -2.34 -13.44 -7.09
CA CYS A 47 -3.08 -13.89 -5.94
C CYS A 47 -3.23 -12.77 -4.93
N ARG A 48 -4.36 -12.78 -4.23
CA ARG A 48 -4.58 -11.96 -3.04
C ARG A 48 -4.50 -12.83 -1.79
N ASP A 49 -3.78 -12.31 -0.80
CA ASP A 49 -3.55 -12.93 0.51
C ASP A 49 -3.04 -14.38 0.37
N LEU A 50 -3.65 -15.31 1.11
CA LEU A 50 -3.37 -16.74 1.08
C LEU A 50 -4.46 -17.52 0.33
N LEU A 51 -5.28 -16.86 -0.49
CA LEU A 51 -6.41 -17.49 -1.20
C LEU A 51 -5.96 -18.45 -2.30
N CYS A 52 -4.70 -18.34 -2.72
CA CYS A 52 -4.05 -19.10 -3.76
C CYS A 52 -2.52 -19.11 -3.52
N PRO A 53 -1.78 -20.01 -4.19
CA PRO A 53 -0.32 -20.06 -4.08
C PRO A 53 0.36 -18.76 -4.56
N GLY A 54 1.47 -18.41 -3.94
CA GLY A 54 2.40 -17.39 -4.43
C GLY A 54 3.09 -16.63 -3.31
N PHE A 55 2.35 -16.21 -2.29
CA PHE A 55 2.95 -15.70 -1.05
C PHE A 55 3.25 -16.84 -0.09
N VAL A 56 4.45 -16.86 0.49
CA VAL A 56 4.89 -17.82 1.49
C VAL A 56 5.03 -17.08 2.82
N GLN A 57 4.07 -17.31 3.73
CA GLN A 57 4.13 -16.78 5.09
C GLN A 57 5.19 -17.52 5.90
N VAL A 58 5.96 -16.77 6.69
CA VAL A 58 6.99 -17.34 7.59
C VAL A 58 6.74 -17.02 9.07
N ASP A 59 6.16 -15.85 9.37
CA ASP A 59 5.72 -15.52 10.73
C ASP A 59 4.25 -15.89 10.91
N GLY A 60 3.99 -16.96 11.69
CA GLY A 60 2.64 -17.44 11.98
C GLY A 60 1.80 -16.51 12.86
N SER A 61 2.38 -15.46 13.45
CA SER A 61 1.66 -14.51 14.31
C SER A 61 1.03 -13.33 13.54
N VAL A 62 1.44 -13.12 12.28
CA VAL A 62 0.92 -12.07 11.42
C VAL A 62 0.60 -12.66 10.04
N ALA A 63 -0.69 -12.70 9.68
CA ALA A 63 -1.16 -13.30 8.43
C ALA A 63 -1.86 -12.26 7.55
N PRO A 64 -1.66 -12.28 6.22
CA PRO A 64 -2.51 -11.55 5.28
C PRO A 64 -4.00 -11.87 5.51
N GLY A 65 -4.85 -10.86 5.34
CA GLY A 65 -6.28 -10.92 5.64
C GLY A 65 -6.65 -10.69 7.12
N MET A 66 -5.67 -10.60 8.04
CA MET A 66 -5.96 -10.26 9.44
C MET A 66 -6.47 -8.84 9.61
N THR A 67 -7.38 -8.65 10.57
CA THR A 67 -7.86 -7.32 10.96
C THR A 67 -6.78 -6.55 11.72
N PHE A 68 -6.66 -5.26 11.45
CA PHE A 68 -5.87 -4.39 12.31
C PHE A 68 -6.58 -4.21 13.66
N TYR A 69 -5.83 -4.42 14.75
CA TYR A 69 -6.36 -4.30 16.10
C TYR A 69 -6.58 -2.83 16.49
N ASN A 70 -5.60 -1.98 16.20
CA ASN A 70 -5.66 -0.56 16.47
C ASN A 70 -5.94 0.21 15.17
N LEU A 71 -6.96 1.06 15.20
CA LEU A 71 -7.35 1.96 14.11
C LEU A 71 -7.40 3.39 14.62
N SER A 72 -6.92 4.32 13.80
CA SER A 72 -6.95 5.75 14.12
C SER A 72 -8.38 6.27 14.19
N THR A 73 -8.61 7.22 15.09
CA THR A 73 -9.90 7.92 15.20
C THR A 73 -9.72 9.41 15.00
N VAL A 74 -10.70 10.07 14.38
CA VAL A 74 -10.69 11.52 14.17
C VAL A 74 -10.55 12.26 15.50
N ASP A 75 -9.60 13.19 15.57
CA ASP A 75 -9.23 13.96 16.75
C ASP A 75 -8.87 13.10 17.99
N GLY A 76 -8.51 11.83 17.78
CA GLY A 76 -8.15 10.87 18.82
C GLY A 76 -6.81 10.16 18.55
N PRO A 77 -6.59 8.99 19.18
CA PRO A 77 -5.37 8.20 18.97
C PRO A 77 -5.10 7.92 17.49
N GLN A 78 -3.85 8.09 17.08
CA GLN A 78 -3.36 7.77 15.74
C GLN A 78 -2.44 6.55 15.82
N TYR A 79 -2.59 5.63 14.87
CA TYR A 79 -1.82 4.40 14.79
C TYR A 79 -1.18 4.25 13.40
N ASP A 80 -0.02 3.62 13.40
CA ASP A 80 0.82 3.48 12.22
C ASP A 80 1.29 2.04 12.08
N TYR A 81 1.38 1.57 10.84
CA TYR A 81 1.90 0.26 10.50
C TYR A 81 2.95 0.44 9.42
N ASN A 82 4.22 0.20 9.78
CA ASN A 82 5.32 0.37 8.83
C ASN A 82 5.57 -0.95 8.11
N PHE A 83 5.51 -0.90 6.79
CA PHE A 83 5.65 -2.03 5.91
C PHE A 83 6.78 -1.78 4.92
N ALA A 84 7.52 -2.84 4.60
CA ALA A 84 8.59 -2.78 3.61
C ALA A 84 8.53 -4.00 2.68
N ILE A 85 8.78 -3.73 1.39
CA ILE A 85 9.04 -4.74 0.36
C ILE A 85 10.51 -4.62 0.00
N LEU A 86 11.26 -5.71 0.12
CA LEU A 86 12.72 -5.67 -0.08
C LEU A 86 13.29 -6.98 -0.62
N LYS A 87 14.37 -6.85 -1.38
CA LYS A 87 15.30 -7.94 -1.63
C LYS A 87 16.47 -7.81 -0.65
N MET A 88 16.79 -8.86 0.10
CA MET A 88 17.80 -8.74 1.16
C MET A 88 19.22 -8.58 0.58
N ASN A 89 19.51 -9.19 -0.57
CA ASN A 89 20.78 -9.05 -1.27
C ASN A 89 20.64 -9.37 -2.77
N ALA A 90 21.72 -9.16 -3.52
CA ALA A 90 21.74 -9.34 -4.98
C ALA A 90 21.49 -10.79 -5.43
N THR A 91 21.80 -11.78 -4.59
CA THR A 91 21.60 -13.21 -4.87
C THR A 91 20.28 -13.75 -4.31
N ASP A 92 19.49 -12.91 -3.63
CA ASP A 92 18.22 -13.32 -3.07
C ASP A 92 17.18 -13.48 -4.19
N GLU A 93 16.61 -14.67 -4.27
CA GLU A 93 15.58 -15.03 -5.23
C GLU A 93 14.18 -14.85 -4.63
N ASN A 94 14.04 -14.03 -3.58
CA ASN A 94 12.76 -13.69 -2.98
C ASN A 94 12.56 -12.17 -2.85
N TRP A 95 11.30 -11.77 -2.95
CA TRP A 95 10.82 -10.46 -2.51
C TRP A 95 10.20 -10.61 -1.13
N TRP A 96 10.80 -9.98 -0.11
CA TRP A 96 10.38 -10.12 1.28
C TRP A 96 9.40 -9.03 1.68
N PHE A 97 8.37 -9.43 2.43
CA PHE A 97 7.44 -8.54 3.12
C PHE A 97 7.78 -8.49 4.60
N MET A 98 8.04 -7.28 5.10
CA MET A 98 8.42 -7.06 6.50
C MET A 98 7.54 -6.00 7.14
N SER A 99 7.31 -6.16 8.45
CA SER A 99 6.86 -5.08 9.32
C SER A 99 8.06 -4.51 10.05
N LEU A 100 8.21 -3.19 10.00
CA LEU A 100 9.27 -2.44 10.68
C LEU A 100 8.68 -1.71 11.90
N GLY A 101 9.39 -1.70 13.01
CA GLY A 101 8.93 -1.07 14.25
C GLY A 101 9.83 -1.44 15.41
N ASP A 102 9.29 -1.39 16.64
CA ASP A 102 10.00 -1.81 17.86
C ASP A 102 10.51 -3.25 17.74
N GLU A 103 9.73 -4.10 17.08
CA GLU A 103 10.14 -5.44 16.63
C GLU A 103 10.06 -5.51 15.11
N THR A 104 11.21 -5.70 14.46
CA THR A 104 11.26 -6.03 13.03
C THR A 104 10.81 -7.47 12.82
N ARG A 105 9.79 -7.65 11.98
CA ARG A 105 9.20 -8.96 11.69
C ARG A 105 9.23 -9.25 10.20
N THR A 106 9.74 -10.43 9.84
CA THR A 106 9.63 -10.97 8.49
C THR A 106 8.30 -11.69 8.38
N ILE A 107 7.33 -11.10 7.68
CA ILE A 107 5.99 -11.67 7.57
C ILE A 107 5.99 -12.85 6.59
N GLY A 108 6.67 -12.69 5.46
CA GLY A 108 6.77 -13.71 4.42
C GLY A 108 7.45 -13.18 3.18
N TYR A 109 7.32 -13.92 2.07
CA TYR A 109 7.95 -13.56 0.81
C TYR A 109 7.19 -14.07 -0.41
N TRP A 110 7.52 -13.48 -1.57
CA TRP A 110 7.18 -14.02 -2.88
C TRP A 110 8.42 -14.54 -3.57
N PRO A 111 8.42 -15.79 -4.07
CA PRO A 111 9.49 -16.28 -4.93
C PRO A 111 9.64 -15.40 -6.18
N GLN A 112 10.86 -15.03 -6.51
CA GLN A 112 11.22 -14.24 -7.68
C GLN A 112 10.74 -14.90 -8.99
N ALA A 113 10.63 -16.23 -9.01
CA ALA A 113 10.12 -16.99 -10.14
C ALA A 113 8.69 -16.58 -10.57
N LEU A 114 7.91 -15.97 -9.68
CA LEU A 114 6.59 -15.41 -10.00
C LEU A 114 6.68 -14.18 -10.89
N PHE A 115 7.84 -13.50 -10.94
CA PHE A 115 7.97 -12.21 -11.58
C PHE A 115 9.04 -12.20 -12.68
N PRO A 116 8.72 -12.67 -13.91
CA PRO A 116 9.64 -12.65 -15.05
C PRO A 116 10.34 -11.30 -15.32
N ASP A 117 9.60 -10.19 -15.26
CA ASP A 117 10.09 -8.84 -15.56
C ASP A 117 10.58 -8.06 -14.34
N MET A 118 10.31 -8.55 -13.11
CA MET A 118 10.69 -7.91 -11.84
C MET A 118 11.64 -8.80 -11.02
N LYS A 119 12.51 -9.56 -11.70
CA LYS A 119 13.44 -10.46 -11.02
C LYS A 119 14.48 -9.70 -10.20
N GLU A 120 15.15 -8.74 -10.83
CA GLU A 120 16.30 -8.05 -10.25
C GLU A 120 15.89 -6.81 -9.46
N SER A 121 14.97 -6.02 -10.02
CA SER A 121 14.52 -4.75 -9.46
C SER A 121 13.11 -4.40 -9.94
N PHE A 122 12.52 -3.38 -9.32
CA PHE A 122 11.33 -2.69 -9.83
C PHE A 122 11.75 -1.43 -10.59
N THR A 123 10.85 -0.87 -11.40
CA THR A 123 11.05 0.43 -12.07
C THR A 123 10.08 1.49 -11.57
N ASN A 124 8.94 1.08 -11.01
CA ASN A 124 7.93 1.97 -10.46
C ASN A 124 7.63 1.59 -9.01
N ILE A 125 7.40 2.60 -8.20
CA ILE A 125 6.94 2.47 -6.82
C ILE A 125 5.85 3.50 -6.55
N GLU A 126 4.79 3.08 -5.88
CA GLU A 126 3.62 3.92 -5.60
C GLU A 126 3.18 3.76 -4.14
N TRP A 127 2.78 4.86 -3.53
CA TRP A 127 2.07 4.89 -2.26
C TRP A 127 0.71 5.52 -2.47
N GLY A 128 -0.35 4.80 -2.10
CA GLY A 128 -1.70 5.32 -2.28
C GLY A 128 -2.77 4.27 -2.03
N GLY A 129 -3.85 4.38 -2.81
CA GLY A 129 -4.96 3.45 -2.77
C GLY A 129 -5.86 3.66 -3.98
N TYR A 130 -6.58 2.61 -4.33
CA TYR A 130 -7.61 2.63 -5.36
C TYR A 130 -8.92 2.18 -4.74
N LEU A 131 -10.00 2.51 -5.43
CA LEU A 131 -11.33 2.01 -5.15
C LEU A 131 -11.76 1.14 -6.31
N PHE A 132 -12.38 0.02 -5.99
CA PHE A 132 -12.96 -0.85 -6.99
C PHE A 132 -14.41 -1.14 -6.61
N ASN A 133 -15.30 -1.00 -7.58
CA ASN A 133 -16.72 -1.28 -7.40
C ASN A 133 -17.15 -2.34 -8.41
N TYR A 134 -17.60 -3.49 -7.91
CA TYR A 134 -18.06 -4.59 -8.76
C TYR A 134 -19.50 -4.40 -9.25
N ASP A 135 -20.31 -3.58 -8.57
CA ASP A 135 -21.70 -3.35 -8.98
C ASP A 135 -21.79 -2.12 -9.89
N PRO A 136 -22.06 -2.30 -11.20
CA PRO A 136 -22.18 -1.18 -12.13
C PRO A 136 -23.37 -0.26 -11.84
N ASN A 137 -24.31 -0.69 -10.98
CA ASN A 137 -25.46 0.13 -10.58
C ASN A 137 -25.19 0.98 -9.35
N THR A 138 -24.09 0.73 -8.64
CA THR A 138 -23.74 1.52 -7.46
C THR A 138 -23.23 2.88 -7.89
N THR A 139 -24.00 3.93 -7.59
CA THR A 139 -23.72 5.32 -7.96
C THR A 139 -22.97 6.09 -6.88
N THR A 140 -22.71 5.46 -5.73
CA THR A 140 -22.06 6.06 -4.57
C THR A 140 -20.76 5.32 -4.27
N SER A 141 -19.65 6.05 -4.22
CA SER A 141 -18.37 5.47 -3.82
C SER A 141 -18.08 5.66 -2.33
N PRO A 142 -17.39 4.71 -1.69
CA PRO A 142 -17.10 4.77 -0.26
C PRO A 142 -16.03 5.82 0.06
N GLN A 143 -15.94 6.21 1.33
CA GLN A 143 -14.84 7.06 1.78
C GLN A 143 -13.47 6.38 1.60
N MET A 144 -12.43 7.18 1.36
CA MET A 144 -11.04 6.72 1.35
C MET A 144 -10.30 7.22 2.60
N GLY A 145 -9.52 6.33 3.23
CA GLY A 145 -8.82 6.65 4.48
C GLY A 145 -9.83 6.94 5.59
N SER A 146 -9.70 8.11 6.22
CA SER A 146 -10.63 8.58 7.26
C SER A 146 -11.89 9.24 6.71
N GLY A 147 -11.99 9.44 5.39
CA GLY A 147 -13.08 10.22 4.77
C GLY A 147 -12.87 11.73 4.79
N HIS A 148 -11.79 12.22 5.39
CA HIS A 148 -11.43 13.63 5.44
C HIS A 148 -10.47 14.00 4.32
N PHE A 149 -10.53 15.26 3.89
CA PHE A 149 -9.60 15.75 2.87
C PHE A 149 -8.22 16.06 3.48
N PRO A 150 -7.13 15.96 2.69
CA PRO A 150 -5.76 16.25 3.11
C PRO A 150 -5.56 17.56 3.89
N LYS A 151 -6.30 18.62 3.51
CA LYS A 151 -6.21 19.95 4.12
C LYS A 151 -6.59 19.97 5.60
N GLU A 152 -7.35 18.98 6.05
CA GLU A 152 -7.77 18.86 7.46
C GLU A 152 -6.63 18.41 8.38
N GLY A 153 -5.56 17.83 7.81
CA GLY A 153 -4.29 17.60 8.49
C GLY A 153 -4.29 16.50 9.54
N TYR A 154 -3.25 16.50 10.37
CA TYR A 154 -2.99 15.47 11.38
C TYR A 154 -4.15 15.31 12.36
N GLY A 155 -4.46 14.06 12.71
CA GLY A 155 -5.59 13.72 13.58
C GLY A 155 -6.92 13.62 12.83
N LYS A 156 -7.02 14.09 11.58
CA LYS A 156 -8.24 14.03 10.78
C LYS A 156 -8.06 13.28 9.47
N ALA A 157 -7.14 13.74 8.63
CA ALA A 157 -6.85 13.12 7.35
C ALA A 157 -5.97 11.87 7.53
N ALA A 158 -6.20 10.84 6.72
CA ALA A 158 -5.28 9.71 6.63
C ALA A 158 -3.96 10.16 6.00
N TYR A 159 -2.87 9.45 6.30
CA TYR A 159 -1.54 9.82 5.83
C TYR A 159 -0.67 8.61 5.52
N PHE A 160 0.32 8.84 4.67
CA PHE A 160 1.55 8.07 4.65
C PHE A 160 2.65 8.90 5.29
N ARG A 161 3.51 8.25 6.05
CA ARG A 161 4.64 8.90 6.70
C ARG A 161 5.90 8.09 6.56
N ASP A 162 7.02 8.78 6.75
CA ASP A 162 8.36 8.22 6.68
C ASP A 162 8.58 7.37 5.42
N ILE A 163 8.19 7.93 4.27
CA ILE A 163 8.35 7.25 3.00
C ILE A 163 9.84 7.21 2.66
N GLN A 164 10.35 5.99 2.51
CA GLN A 164 11.74 5.73 2.24
C GLN A 164 11.92 4.73 1.10
N LEU A 165 13.08 4.82 0.45
CA LEU A 165 13.49 3.97 -0.65
C LEU A 165 14.90 3.44 -0.42
N MET A 166 15.06 2.12 -0.52
CA MET A 166 16.38 1.50 -0.51
C MET A 166 16.85 1.26 -1.95
N ARG A 167 17.69 2.16 -2.45
CA ARG A 167 18.25 2.07 -3.82
C ARG A 167 19.40 1.07 -3.90
N ASN A 168 20.15 0.92 -2.81
CA ASN A 168 21.27 0.01 -2.70
C ASN A 168 21.34 -0.52 -1.27
N THR A 169 21.38 -1.84 -1.13
CA THR A 169 21.40 -2.52 0.18
C THR A 169 22.62 -2.18 1.03
N ALA A 170 23.72 -1.70 0.43
CA ALA A 170 24.90 -1.25 1.15
C ALA A 170 24.68 0.08 1.92
N PHE A 171 23.71 0.90 1.50
CA PHE A 171 23.44 2.21 2.10
C PHE A 171 22.12 2.25 2.89
N GLY A 172 21.27 1.24 2.74
CA GLY A 172 19.98 1.15 3.44
C GLY A 172 18.91 2.07 2.85
N PHE A 173 17.90 2.37 3.67
CA PHE A 173 16.79 3.24 3.31
C PHE A 173 17.19 4.72 3.32
N ASP A 174 16.66 5.46 2.35
CA ASP A 174 16.86 6.90 2.21
C ASP A 174 15.52 7.61 1.98
N THR A 175 15.40 8.85 2.43
CA THR A 175 14.18 9.64 2.24
C THR A 175 14.07 10.11 0.78
N LEU A 176 12.83 10.25 0.30
CA LEU A 176 12.59 10.84 -1.01
C LEU A 176 12.59 12.37 -0.94
N SER A 177 13.06 13.02 -2.01
CA SER A 177 12.88 14.45 -2.18
C SER A 177 11.54 14.78 -2.86
N THR A 178 11.12 16.05 -2.79
CA THR A 178 9.89 16.52 -3.45
C THR A 178 9.96 16.46 -4.97
N GLU A 179 11.16 16.50 -5.54
CA GLU A 179 11.39 16.42 -6.98
C GLU A 179 11.31 14.98 -7.51
N GLU A 180 11.45 13.98 -6.63
CA GLU A 180 11.39 12.56 -6.98
C GLU A 180 9.96 12.00 -6.97
N VAL A 181 9.01 12.75 -6.41
CA VAL A 181 7.62 12.29 -6.20
C VAL A 181 6.66 13.11 -7.03
N SER A 182 5.82 12.42 -7.79
CA SER A 182 4.65 13.00 -8.44
C SER A 182 3.37 12.51 -7.77
N THR A 183 2.32 13.33 -7.84
CA THR A 183 1.01 13.02 -7.28
C THR A 183 -0.04 12.95 -8.38
N SER A 184 -1.03 12.08 -8.20
CA SER A 184 -2.16 11.92 -9.12
C SER A 184 -3.45 11.62 -8.34
N THR A 185 -4.59 12.05 -8.88
CA THR A 185 -5.93 11.65 -8.44
C THR A 185 -6.85 11.63 -9.64
N ASP A 186 -7.66 10.58 -9.78
CA ASP A 186 -8.58 10.44 -10.90
C ASP A 186 -9.78 11.39 -10.77
N ASN A 187 -10.21 11.65 -9.53
CA ASN A 187 -11.32 12.56 -9.23
C ASN A 187 -11.05 13.39 -7.97
N ALA A 188 -10.51 14.59 -8.17
CA ALA A 188 -10.13 15.51 -7.11
C ALA A 188 -11.31 16.05 -6.28
N ASP A 189 -12.54 15.95 -6.76
CA ASP A 189 -13.73 16.36 -5.98
C ASP A 189 -14.10 15.31 -4.93
N CYS A 190 -13.68 14.07 -5.13
CA CYS A 190 -14.00 12.93 -4.26
C CYS A 190 -12.84 12.52 -3.36
N TYR A 191 -11.64 12.44 -3.93
CA TYR A 191 -10.44 12.02 -3.22
C TYR A 191 -9.26 12.89 -3.62
N ARG A 192 -8.41 13.20 -2.65
CA ARG A 192 -7.24 14.05 -2.86
C ARG A 192 -6.02 13.42 -2.23
N VAL A 193 -4.89 13.70 -2.84
CA VAL A 193 -3.55 13.57 -2.26
C VAL A 193 -3.04 14.98 -2.01
N GLY A 194 -2.52 15.23 -0.82
CA GLY A 194 -1.91 16.50 -0.46
C GLY A 194 -0.43 16.55 -0.87
N ASP A 195 0.13 17.75 -0.84
CA ASP A 195 1.58 17.96 -0.97
C ASP A 195 2.34 17.37 0.23
N LYS A 196 3.68 17.47 0.21
CA LYS A 196 4.52 17.08 1.35
C LYS A 196 3.97 17.68 2.65
N ALA A 197 3.70 16.81 3.61
CA ALA A 197 3.16 17.16 4.91
C ALA A 197 4.25 17.14 5.99
N ASP A 198 4.16 18.11 6.90
CA ASP A 198 4.94 18.10 8.14
C ASP A 198 4.14 17.37 9.22
N LEU A 199 4.48 16.11 9.47
CA LEU A 199 3.88 15.30 10.52
C LEU A 199 4.68 15.42 11.82
N PRO A 200 4.01 15.36 13.00
CA PRO A 200 4.70 15.39 14.29
C PRO A 200 5.77 14.30 14.40
N GLY A 201 7.02 14.70 14.64
CA GLY A 201 8.17 13.79 14.74
C GLY A 201 8.79 13.37 13.41
N TRP A 202 8.24 13.77 12.27
CA TRP A 202 8.65 13.31 10.93
C TRP A 202 8.80 14.45 9.91
N SER A 203 9.04 15.69 10.35
CA SER A 203 9.07 16.87 9.47
C SER A 203 10.16 16.83 8.39
N THR A 204 11.24 16.08 8.61
CA THR A 204 12.34 15.90 7.65
C THR A 204 12.10 14.78 6.65
N SER A 205 11.18 13.84 6.94
CA SER A 205 10.84 12.75 6.03
C SER A 205 9.83 13.19 4.97
N TYR A 206 9.72 12.43 3.88
CA TYR A 206 8.63 12.60 2.94
C TYR A 206 7.34 11.97 3.52
N ASN A 207 6.31 12.78 3.68
CA ASN A 207 4.99 12.37 4.16
C ASN A 207 3.93 13.07 3.33
N PHE A 208 2.72 12.53 3.27
CA PHE A 208 1.59 13.24 2.67
C PHE A 208 0.27 12.77 3.29
N TYR A 209 -0.73 13.64 3.26
CA TYR A 209 -2.10 13.28 3.60
C TYR A 209 -2.86 12.84 2.36
N TYR A 210 -3.83 11.94 2.53
CA TYR A 210 -4.72 11.51 1.47
C TYR A 210 -6.11 11.21 2.03
N GLY A 211 -7.08 11.14 1.13
CA GLY A 211 -8.43 10.68 1.45
C GLY A 211 -9.51 11.57 0.86
N GLY A 212 -10.73 11.31 1.31
CA GLY A 212 -11.90 12.08 0.94
C GLY A 212 -13.19 11.29 1.18
N PRO A 213 -14.32 11.99 1.23
CA PRO A 213 -15.59 11.43 1.72
C PRO A 213 -16.22 10.42 0.75
N GLY A 214 -15.76 10.39 -0.51
CA GLY A 214 -16.48 9.70 -1.58
C GLY A 214 -17.84 10.35 -1.83
N GLY A 215 -18.84 9.54 -2.16
CA GLY A 215 -20.20 10.01 -2.44
C GLY A 215 -20.65 9.80 -3.89
N ASN A 216 -21.64 10.59 -4.30
CA ASN A 216 -22.23 10.49 -5.64
C ASN A 216 -21.29 11.10 -6.69
N ASN A 217 -21.27 10.51 -7.89
CA ASN A 217 -20.36 10.89 -8.99
C ASN A 217 -18.87 10.69 -8.68
N CYS A 218 -18.57 9.85 -7.70
CA CYS A 218 -17.21 9.46 -7.33
C CYS A 218 -16.82 8.08 -7.85
N SER A 219 -17.63 7.51 -8.74
CA SER A 219 -17.33 6.24 -9.40
C SER A 219 -16.01 6.36 -10.18
N PRO A 220 -15.09 5.39 -10.03
CA PRO A 220 -13.86 5.33 -10.80
C PRO A 220 -14.11 5.10 -12.29
#